data_AF-A0A5Q4GV55-F1
#
_entry.id   AF-A0A5Q4GV55-F1
#
_cell.length_a   1.000
_cell.length_b   1.000
_cell.length_c   1.000
_cell.angle_alpha   90.00
_cell.angle_beta   90.00
_cell.angle_gamma   90.00
#
_symmetry.space_group_name_H-M   'P 1'
#
loop_
_entity.id
_entity.type
_entity.pdbx_description
1 polymer ?
#
loop_
_entity_poly.entity_id
_entity_poly.type
_entity_poly.pdbx_seq_one_letter_code
_entity_poly.pdbx_strand_id
1 'polypeptide(L)'
;MGVTISYRGSMADIERVEDFEDRVIDLALEIGGHVRVWRSFCDDDPQRAVRGVILELYPGQDTTSLLISPEGWLINLTEIEDAEQGQLADPPWCFVKTQFGAVEGHVALVELLAALKREYFPDLQVRDEGEYWETRDLERLRAKIGLVQAAIEGLAEGLRRHGLTAEAAEDPEILAARIERVAQTVQQTLARVPEHPPVLWDDDSGDGYDDLSDGTEAQWDAFFKEQRRKQERLHRAIEERMARGDDHHEAFDGAMRDEGLIDLPGEPSLSDVAREILEACEDELDELDEPWRESLPDAIRDADEEALDDGCDDERHPMIERAMDLHVRLFDIATAIGQQANENFQCLMGGAGEMLGGLSQALGGRNYELPSGLGLVQLKRSLRGAAFAFGMLFPLRADGLLTPAEFEELCETIKSLQDDIYAELANLREAREG
;
A
#
# COMPACT_ATOMS: atom_id res chain seq x y z
N MET A 1 23.16 -1.06 19.54
CA MET A 1 22.73 0.29 19.13
C MET A 1 22.10 0.14 17.76
N GLY A 2 20.86 0.58 17.62
CA GLY A 2 20.13 0.56 16.35
C GLY A 2 20.26 1.90 15.64
N VAL A 3 19.50 2.08 14.56
CA VAL A 3 19.20 3.37 13.97
C VAL A 3 17.69 3.54 14.12
N THR A 4 17.29 4.28 15.15
CA THR A 4 15.89 4.54 15.50
C THR A 4 15.61 6.03 15.45
N ILE A 5 14.44 6.38 14.95
CA ILE A 5 13.88 7.73 15.05
C ILE A 5 12.84 7.69 16.17
N SER A 6 13.02 8.52 17.18
CA SER A 6 12.02 8.75 18.22
C SER A 6 11.43 10.14 18.07
N TYR A 7 10.11 10.26 18.18
CA TYR A 7 9.41 11.53 18.06
C TYR A 7 8.29 11.66 19.08
N ARG A 8 7.95 12.89 19.44
CA ARG A 8 6.76 13.23 20.22
C ARG A 8 6.34 14.66 19.93
N GLY A 9 5.07 14.96 20.04
CA GLY A 9 4.54 16.29 19.84
C GLY A 9 3.05 16.34 20.08
N SER A 10 2.52 17.55 20.06
CA SER A 10 1.09 17.81 20.19
C SER A 10 0.61 18.61 18.99
N MET A 11 -0.53 18.20 18.45
CA MET A 11 -1.18 18.87 17.34
C MET A 11 -1.60 20.27 17.79
N ALA A 12 -1.29 21.28 16.98
CA ALA A 12 -1.63 22.67 17.32
C ALA A 12 -3.15 22.92 17.32
N ASP A 13 -3.86 22.20 16.45
CA ASP A 13 -5.29 22.30 16.25
C ASP A 13 -5.86 20.93 15.90
N ILE A 14 -6.55 20.30 16.86
CA ILE A 14 -7.10 18.96 16.71
C ILE A 14 -8.23 18.88 15.68
N GLU A 15 -8.90 20.00 15.39
CA GLU A 15 -9.96 20.05 14.37
C GLU A 15 -9.39 19.81 12.96
N ARG A 16 -8.07 19.97 12.78
CA ARG A 16 -7.35 19.72 11.52
C ARG A 16 -6.82 18.29 11.39
N VAL A 17 -7.26 17.34 12.22
CA VAL A 17 -6.76 15.95 12.16
C VAL A 17 -6.98 15.30 10.78
N GLU A 18 -8.08 15.64 10.11
CA GLU A 18 -8.37 15.12 8.76
C GLU A 18 -7.47 15.74 7.69
N ASP A 19 -7.23 17.07 7.74
CA ASP A 19 -6.23 17.73 6.89
C ASP A 19 -4.85 17.08 7.06
N PHE A 20 -4.48 16.76 8.31
CA PHE A 20 -3.22 16.12 8.64
C PHE A 20 -3.11 14.73 8.00
N GLU A 21 -4.14 13.90 8.12
CA GLU A 21 -4.16 12.57 7.53
C GLU A 21 -4.05 12.61 6.01
N ASP A 22 -4.85 13.47 5.38
CA ASP A 22 -4.83 13.64 3.92
C ASP A 22 -3.44 14.10 3.44
N ARG A 23 -2.79 15.01 4.19
CA ARG A 23 -1.43 15.45 3.90
C ARG A 23 -0.40 14.34 4.06
N VAL A 24 -0.54 13.47 5.07
CA VAL A 24 0.36 12.33 5.24
C VAL A 24 0.15 11.30 4.15
N ILE A 25 -1.11 11.00 3.78
CA ILE A 25 -1.45 10.10 2.68
C ILE A 25 -0.77 10.56 1.40
N ASP A 26 -0.82 11.86 1.11
CA ASP A 26 -0.15 12.46 -0.05
C ASP A 26 1.34 12.22 -0.07
N LEU A 27 2.00 12.53 1.04
CA LEU A 27 3.44 12.39 1.16
C LEU A 27 3.87 10.92 1.06
N ALA A 28 3.10 10.00 1.66
CA ALA A 28 3.38 8.58 1.59
C ALA A 28 3.19 8.03 0.17
N LEU A 29 2.09 8.39 -0.51
CA LEU A 29 1.82 7.96 -1.88
C LEU A 29 2.81 8.56 -2.89
N GLU A 30 3.27 9.80 -2.66
CA GLU A 30 4.26 10.47 -3.52
C GLU A 30 5.60 9.74 -3.56
N ILE A 31 6.00 9.10 -2.47
CA ILE A 31 7.23 8.30 -2.41
C ILE A 31 6.99 6.81 -2.68
N GLY A 32 5.77 6.42 -3.06
CA GLY A 32 5.40 5.03 -3.35
C GLY A 32 5.15 4.16 -2.10
N GLY A 33 5.03 4.77 -0.93
CA GLY A 33 4.71 4.08 0.32
C GLY A 33 3.25 3.67 0.44
N HIS A 34 2.95 2.95 1.52
CA HIS A 34 1.61 2.60 1.94
C HIS A 34 1.18 3.37 3.18
N VAL A 35 -0.12 3.60 3.24
CA VAL A 35 -0.77 4.29 4.34
C VAL A 35 -2.09 3.57 4.61
N ARG A 36 -2.36 3.33 5.89
CA ARG A 36 -3.64 2.87 6.39
C ARG A 36 -4.16 3.93 7.36
N VAL A 37 -5.34 4.47 7.08
CA VAL A 37 -6.05 5.33 8.04
C VAL A 37 -6.47 4.48 9.22
N TRP A 38 -6.30 5.01 10.43
CA TRP A 38 -6.72 4.37 11.66
C TRP A 38 -7.80 5.18 12.36
N ARG A 39 -8.81 4.46 12.84
CA ARG A 39 -9.91 4.96 13.66
C ARG A 39 -10.18 3.93 14.73
N SER A 40 -9.97 4.29 15.99
CA SER A 40 -10.42 3.45 17.08
C SER A 40 -11.90 3.70 17.38
N PHE A 41 -12.54 2.73 18.03
CA PHE A 41 -13.93 2.82 18.44
C PHE A 41 -14.01 2.66 19.96
N CYS A 42 -14.41 3.73 20.64
CA CYS A 42 -14.64 3.72 22.08
C CYS A 42 -16.15 3.64 22.34
N ASP A 43 -16.63 2.47 22.77
CA ASP A 43 -18.05 2.21 23.06
C ASP A 43 -18.62 3.20 24.10
N ASP A 44 -17.79 3.55 25.10
CA ASP A 44 -18.22 4.35 26.25
C ASP A 44 -18.24 5.87 25.96
N ASP A 45 -17.28 6.37 25.17
CA ASP A 45 -17.18 7.78 24.79
C ASP A 45 -16.59 7.96 23.37
N PRO A 46 -17.43 8.14 22.34
CA PRO A 46 -16.97 8.36 20.97
C PRO A 46 -16.05 9.58 20.80
N GLN A 47 -16.07 10.56 21.71
CA GLN A 47 -15.16 11.71 21.65
C GLN A 47 -13.72 11.34 22.00
N ARG A 48 -13.51 10.15 22.57
CA ARG A 48 -12.20 9.63 22.95
C ARG A 48 -11.57 8.69 21.92
N ALA A 49 -12.11 8.64 20.70
CA ALA A 49 -11.53 7.88 19.61
C ALA A 49 -10.12 8.39 19.23
N VAL A 50 -9.20 7.45 19.04
CA VAL A 50 -7.88 7.68 18.47
C VAL A 50 -7.99 7.72 16.95
N ARG A 51 -7.36 8.72 16.33
CA ARG A 51 -7.41 8.97 14.89
C ARG A 51 -6.00 9.12 14.34
N GLY A 52 -5.76 8.78 13.09
CA GLY A 52 -4.48 9.09 12.43
C GLY A 52 -4.15 8.09 11.33
N VAL A 53 -2.86 7.85 11.12
CA VAL A 53 -2.37 6.97 10.05
C VAL A 53 -1.24 6.07 10.51
N ILE A 54 -1.19 4.89 9.90
CA ILE A 54 -0.12 3.91 9.99
C ILE A 54 0.57 3.86 8.63
N LEU A 55 1.91 3.98 8.62
CA LEU A 55 2.69 4.15 7.40
C LEU A 55 3.71 3.03 7.22
N GLU A 56 3.86 2.61 5.97
CA GLU A 56 4.96 1.78 5.49
C GLU A 56 5.60 2.50 4.31
N LEU A 57 6.58 3.35 4.62
CA LEU A 57 7.18 4.25 3.62
C LEU A 57 8.16 3.54 2.68
N TYR A 58 8.75 2.43 3.12
CA TYR A 58 9.73 1.69 2.35
C TYR A 58 9.75 0.20 2.73
N PRO A 59 9.99 -0.73 1.78
CA PRO A 59 10.11 -2.15 2.08
C PRO A 59 11.17 -2.45 3.15
N GLY A 60 10.83 -3.29 4.12
CA GLY A 60 11.72 -3.72 5.20
C GLY A 60 11.92 -2.72 6.35
N GLN A 61 11.32 -1.52 6.27
CA GLN A 61 11.25 -0.58 7.38
C GLN A 61 10.15 -1.00 8.37
N ASP A 62 10.36 -0.78 9.67
CA ASP A 62 9.28 -0.95 10.65
C ASP A 62 8.13 0.02 10.35
N THR A 63 6.91 -0.42 10.61
CA THR A 63 5.70 0.40 10.48
C THR A 63 5.81 1.66 11.36
N THR A 64 5.51 2.82 10.79
CA THR A 64 5.50 4.10 11.51
C THR A 64 4.08 4.46 11.93
N SER A 65 3.88 4.81 13.20
CA SER A 65 2.57 5.15 13.75
C SER A 65 2.46 6.67 13.96
N LEU A 66 1.58 7.34 13.23
CA LEU A 66 1.26 8.75 13.43
C LEU A 66 -0.20 8.87 13.88
N LEU A 67 -0.49 8.27 15.04
CA LEU A 67 -1.80 8.30 15.68
C LEU A 67 -1.89 9.50 16.63
N ILE A 68 -3.09 10.02 16.76
CA ILE A 68 -3.45 11.23 17.49
C ILE A 68 -4.45 10.83 18.59
N SER A 69 -4.06 11.03 19.84
CA SER A 69 -4.95 10.87 20.98
C SER A 69 -6.04 11.94 21.00
N PRO A 70 -7.11 11.78 21.80
CA PRO A 70 -8.12 12.83 22.00
C PRO A 70 -7.58 14.14 22.56
N GLU A 71 -6.42 14.12 23.23
CA GLU A 71 -5.67 15.31 23.68
C GLU A 71 -4.86 15.98 22.56
N GLY A 72 -4.82 15.39 21.37
CA GLY A 72 -4.00 15.84 20.26
C GLY A 72 -2.55 15.38 20.32
N TRP A 73 -2.21 14.35 21.10
CA TRP A 73 -0.83 13.87 21.24
C TRP A 73 -0.49 12.81 20.22
N LEU A 74 0.74 12.83 19.69
CA LEU A 74 1.26 11.71 18.92
C LEU A 74 1.45 10.49 19.84
N ILE A 75 0.87 9.35 19.45
CA ILE A 75 0.94 8.08 20.19
C ILE A 75 1.27 6.90 19.24
N ASN A 76 1.79 5.79 19.78
CA ASN A 76 1.90 4.54 19.03
C ASN A 76 0.67 3.65 19.24
N LEU A 77 0.66 2.53 18.52
CA LEU A 77 -0.36 1.47 18.64
C LEU A 77 -0.50 0.94 20.08
N THR A 78 0.58 0.92 20.86
CA THR A 78 0.59 0.38 22.23
C THR A 78 -0.11 1.29 23.24
N GLU A 79 -0.30 2.57 22.93
CA GLU A 79 -0.91 3.55 23.82
C GLU A 79 -2.39 3.83 23.49
N ILE A 80 -3.00 3.11 22.53
CA ILE A 80 -4.39 3.36 22.12
C ILE A 80 -5.35 3.21 23.30
N GLU A 81 -5.27 2.10 24.04
CA GLU A 81 -6.19 1.83 25.16
C GLU A 81 -6.05 2.90 26.27
N ASP A 82 -4.82 3.23 26.65
CA ASP A 82 -4.55 4.27 27.66
C ASP A 82 -5.03 5.65 27.18
N ALA A 83 -4.91 5.94 25.88
CA ALA A 83 -5.45 7.14 25.28
C ALA A 83 -6.98 7.14 25.35
N GLU A 84 -7.67 6.07 24.95
CA GLU A 84 -9.14 6.01 25.00
C GLU A 84 -9.67 6.17 26.43
N GLN A 85 -8.97 5.61 27.42
CA GLN A 85 -9.35 5.69 28.83
C GLN A 85 -8.92 7.00 29.52
N GLY A 86 -8.24 7.91 28.80
CA GLY A 86 -7.76 9.18 29.35
C GLY A 86 -6.68 9.01 30.44
N GLN A 87 -5.88 7.95 30.35
CA GLN A 87 -4.86 7.59 31.34
C GLN A 87 -3.47 8.14 31.01
N LEU A 88 -3.28 8.69 29.80
CA LEU A 88 -2.02 9.31 29.42
C LEU A 88 -1.80 10.61 30.22
N ALA A 89 -0.69 10.69 30.95
CA ALA A 89 -0.35 11.86 31.76
C ALA A 89 0.44 12.92 30.97
N ASP A 90 1.20 12.49 29.96
CA ASP A 90 2.04 13.33 29.10
C ASP A 90 2.20 12.71 27.70
N PRO A 91 2.59 13.50 26.67
CA PRO A 91 2.80 12.98 25.33
C PRO A 91 3.90 11.89 25.31
N PRO A 92 3.58 10.65 24.94
CA PRO A 92 4.55 9.56 24.93
C PRO A 92 5.59 9.76 23.82
N TRP A 93 6.71 9.04 23.93
CA TRP A 93 7.67 8.96 22.83
C TRP A 93 7.27 7.84 21.87
N CYS A 94 6.95 8.22 20.64
CA CYS A 94 6.86 7.30 19.52
C CYS A 94 8.26 6.94 19.03
N PHE A 95 8.40 5.76 18.43
CA PHE A 95 9.66 5.36 17.81
C PHE A 95 9.46 4.38 16.66
N VAL A 96 10.38 4.42 15.71
CA VAL A 96 10.44 3.47 14.60
C VAL A 96 11.89 3.13 14.28
N LYS A 97 12.15 1.83 14.12
CA LYS A 97 13.47 1.35 13.73
C LYS A 97 13.59 1.40 12.22
N THR A 98 14.65 2.03 11.76
CA THR A 98 14.89 2.25 10.32
C THR A 98 16.09 1.45 9.82
N GLN A 99 16.86 0.85 10.73
CA GLN A 99 18.05 0.05 10.44
C GLN A 99 17.83 -1.20 9.57
N PHE A 100 16.58 -1.67 9.46
CA PHE A 100 16.21 -2.84 8.64
C PHE A 100 15.78 -2.45 7.22
N GLY A 101 15.42 -1.19 7.00
CA GLY A 101 15.05 -0.66 5.70
C GLY A 101 16.25 -0.05 4.96
N ALA A 102 15.94 0.51 3.78
CA ALA A 102 16.91 1.28 3.00
C ALA A 102 17.15 2.67 3.63
N VAL A 103 18.26 3.31 3.26
CA VAL A 103 18.63 4.66 3.74
C VAL A 103 17.56 5.67 3.33
N GLU A 104 16.99 5.49 2.15
CA GLU A 104 15.94 6.30 1.55
C GLU A 104 14.68 6.32 2.43
N GLY A 105 14.29 5.18 3.01
CA GLY A 105 13.14 5.11 3.93
C GLY A 105 13.35 5.91 5.22
N HIS A 106 14.58 5.91 5.75
CA HIS A 106 14.94 6.76 6.88
C HIS A 106 14.84 8.25 6.52
N VAL A 107 15.45 8.65 5.40
CA VAL A 107 15.41 10.04 4.92
C VAL A 107 13.98 10.49 4.69
N ALA A 108 13.18 9.69 3.99
CA ALA A 108 11.78 9.99 3.70
C ALA A 108 10.98 10.26 4.97
N LEU A 109 11.16 9.43 6.01
CA LEU A 109 10.51 9.62 7.29
C LEU A 109 10.95 10.93 7.99
N VAL A 110 12.25 11.25 7.97
CA VAL A 110 12.76 12.51 8.55
C VAL A 110 12.17 13.72 7.81
N GLU A 111 12.12 13.70 6.48
CA GLU A 111 11.54 14.80 5.69
C GLU A 111 10.04 14.94 5.92
N LEU A 112 9.31 13.82 6.03
CA LEU A 112 7.89 13.80 6.39
C LEU A 112 7.67 14.44 7.76
N LEU A 113 8.41 14.02 8.80
CA LEU A 113 8.31 14.62 10.14
C LEU A 113 8.68 16.11 10.14
N ALA A 114 9.62 16.53 9.30
CA ALA A 114 10.02 17.93 9.16
C ALA A 114 8.94 18.78 8.48
N ALA A 115 8.19 18.21 7.53
CA ALA A 115 7.03 18.85 6.94
C ALA A 115 5.89 18.98 7.97
N LEU A 116 5.57 17.88 8.68
CA LEU A 116 4.52 17.86 9.68
C LEU A 116 4.77 18.82 10.85
N LYS A 117 6.03 18.95 11.29
CA LYS A 117 6.41 19.92 12.32
C LYS A 117 6.05 21.36 11.96
N ARG A 118 6.23 21.72 10.68
CA ARG A 118 5.98 23.10 10.21
C ARG A 118 4.49 23.43 10.18
N GLU A 119 3.65 22.43 9.93
CA GLU A 119 2.23 22.66 9.64
C GLU A 119 1.29 22.26 10.78
N TYR A 120 1.54 21.15 11.47
CA TYR A 120 0.60 20.55 12.43
C TYR A 120 1.17 20.43 13.85
N PHE A 121 2.49 20.19 13.99
CA PHE A 121 3.14 19.92 15.28
C PHE A 121 4.28 20.91 15.59
N PRO A 122 3.98 22.17 15.93
CA PRO A 122 5.01 23.20 16.14
C PRO A 122 5.99 22.85 17.27
N ASP A 123 5.56 22.02 18.23
CA ASP A 123 6.36 21.54 19.36
C ASP A 123 7.02 20.17 19.12
N LEU A 124 6.96 19.63 17.89
CA LEU A 124 7.51 18.31 17.56
C LEU A 124 8.98 18.21 17.94
N GLN A 125 9.27 17.25 18.81
CA GLN A 125 10.61 16.85 19.21
C GLN A 125 10.96 15.57 18.48
N VAL A 126 12.12 15.55 17.83
CA VAL A 126 12.66 14.38 17.13
C VAL A 126 14.04 14.10 17.70
N ARG A 127 14.32 12.82 17.94
CA ARG A 127 15.62 12.27 18.31
C ARG A 127 15.96 11.22 17.27
N ASP A 128 16.93 11.53 16.43
CA ASP A 128 17.36 10.65 15.37
C ASP A 128 18.74 10.07 15.70
N GLU A 129 18.81 8.76 15.97
CA GLU A 129 20.09 8.07 16.20
C GLU A 129 20.97 8.04 14.93
N GLY A 130 20.37 8.21 13.76
CA GLY A 130 21.03 8.43 12.47
C GLY A 130 21.76 9.78 12.40
N GLU A 131 21.32 10.77 13.18
CA GLU A 131 21.73 12.20 13.14
C GLU A 131 21.42 12.91 11.82
N TYR A 132 20.63 12.32 10.93
CA TYR A 132 20.23 12.93 9.67
C TYR A 132 19.25 14.10 9.90
N TRP A 133 18.36 14.00 10.90
CA TRP A 133 17.43 15.07 11.29
C TRP A 133 18.12 16.42 11.50
N GLU A 134 19.24 16.43 12.23
CA GLU A 134 20.00 17.64 12.55
C GLU A 134 21.01 18.02 11.45
N THR A 135 21.64 17.04 10.82
CA THR A 135 22.81 17.29 9.96
C THR A 135 22.51 17.30 8.46
N ARG A 136 21.46 16.59 8.04
CA ARG A 136 21.17 16.26 6.63
C ARG A 136 22.36 15.60 5.90
N ASP A 137 23.24 14.94 6.65
CA ASP A 137 24.42 14.25 6.11
C ASP A 137 24.07 12.81 5.74
N LEU A 138 23.77 12.62 4.45
CA LEU A 138 23.40 11.31 3.89
C LEU A 138 24.52 10.28 3.99
N GLU A 139 25.77 10.69 3.79
CA GLU A 139 26.92 9.78 3.84
C GLU A 139 27.13 9.26 5.26
N ARG A 140 26.97 10.13 6.25
CA ARG A 140 27.05 9.74 7.66
C ARG A 140 25.94 8.79 8.06
N LEU A 141 24.71 9.02 7.59
CA LEU A 141 23.58 8.12 7.81
C LEU A 141 23.86 6.74 7.17
N ARG A 142 24.29 6.72 5.90
CA ARG A 142 24.62 5.49 5.17
C ARG A 142 25.71 4.70 5.87
N ALA A 143 26.77 5.36 6.34
CA ALA A 143 27.85 4.72 7.09
C ALA A 143 27.35 4.08 8.39
N LYS A 144 26.45 4.74 9.12
CA LYS A 144 25.86 4.19 10.36
C LYS A 144 24.95 3.00 10.10
N ILE A 145 24.03 3.11 9.14
CA ILE A 145 23.13 2.01 8.79
C ILE A 145 23.95 0.80 8.31
N GLY A 146 24.95 1.03 7.44
CA GLY A 146 25.84 -0.03 6.97
C GLY A 146 26.64 -0.70 8.09
N LEU A 147 27.11 0.06 9.09
CA LEU A 147 27.79 -0.50 10.27
C LEU A 147 26.84 -1.39 11.10
N VAL A 148 25.60 -0.97 11.31
CA VAL A 148 24.59 -1.74 12.05
C VAL A 148 24.21 -3.01 11.29
N GLN A 149 23.96 -2.92 9.98
CA GLN A 149 23.64 -4.07 9.13
C GLN A 149 24.78 -5.09 9.11
N ALA A 150 26.03 -4.65 8.90
CA ALA A 150 27.19 -5.53 8.94
C ALA A 150 27.36 -6.24 10.30
N ALA A 151 27.04 -5.56 11.41
CA ALA A 151 27.06 -6.16 12.74
C ALA A 151 25.95 -7.21 12.92
N ILE A 152 24.74 -6.96 12.42
CA ILE A 152 23.61 -7.90 12.44
C ILE A 152 23.93 -9.13 11.59
N GLU A 153 24.44 -8.95 10.38
CA GLU A 153 24.83 -10.05 9.49
C GLU A 153 25.97 -10.87 10.08
N GLY A 154 26.98 -10.21 10.65
CA GLY A 154 28.10 -10.87 11.34
C GLY A 154 27.64 -11.69 12.55
N LEU A 155 26.69 -11.15 13.32
CA LEU A 155 26.03 -11.88 14.41
C LEU A 155 25.26 -13.08 13.87
N ALA A 156 24.39 -12.89 12.88
CA ALA A 156 23.58 -13.96 12.29
C ALA A 156 24.44 -15.10 11.70
N GLU A 157 25.53 -14.76 11.00
CA GLU A 157 26.48 -15.72 10.47
C GLU A 157 27.27 -16.43 11.58
N GLY A 158 27.67 -15.70 12.63
CA GLY A 158 28.29 -16.28 13.82
C GLY A 158 27.38 -17.29 14.53
N LEU A 159 26.10 -16.96 14.69
CA LEU A 159 25.09 -17.85 15.28
C LEU A 159 24.90 -19.12 14.42
N ARG A 160 24.83 -18.96 13.09
CA ARG A 160 24.77 -20.09 12.14
C ARG A 160 25.98 -21.01 12.22
N ARG A 161 27.20 -20.46 12.21
CA ARG A 161 28.46 -21.23 12.33
C ARG A 161 28.58 -21.98 13.64
N HIS A 162 28.04 -21.43 14.72
CA HIS A 162 28.07 -22.06 16.04
C HIS A 162 26.89 -23.00 16.32
N GLY A 163 26.16 -23.41 15.27
CA GLY A 163 25.18 -24.48 15.35
C GLY A 163 23.98 -24.11 16.21
N LEU A 164 23.55 -22.85 16.15
CA LEU A 164 22.16 -22.51 16.47
C LEU A 164 21.28 -22.93 15.29
N THR A 165 21.20 -24.24 15.07
CA THR A 165 20.13 -24.87 14.30
C THR A 165 18.85 -24.83 15.14
N ALA A 166 17.68 -25.08 14.54
CA ALA A 166 16.41 -25.15 15.28
C ALA A 166 16.46 -26.12 16.48
N GLU A 167 17.35 -27.12 16.45
CA GLU A 167 17.60 -28.09 17.54
C GLU A 167 18.28 -27.48 18.79
N ALA A 168 19.00 -26.36 18.66
CA ALA A 168 19.66 -25.72 19.80
C ALA A 168 18.72 -24.86 20.66
N ALA A 169 17.46 -24.68 20.23
CA ALA A 169 16.43 -23.96 20.99
C ALA A 169 15.86 -24.77 22.17
N GLU A 170 16.21 -26.05 22.31
CA GLU A 170 15.65 -26.95 23.32
C GLU A 170 16.31 -26.83 24.72
N ASP A 171 17.50 -26.23 24.83
CA ASP A 171 18.19 -26.04 26.12
C ASP A 171 18.54 -24.55 26.38
N PRO A 172 17.83 -23.88 27.31
CA PRO A 172 18.01 -22.45 27.61
C PRO A 172 19.40 -22.08 28.13
N GLU A 173 20.08 -22.95 28.87
CA GLU A 173 21.38 -22.64 29.47
C GLU A 173 22.49 -22.68 28.41
N ILE A 174 22.40 -23.61 27.46
CA ILE A 174 23.32 -23.70 26.31
C ILE A 174 23.12 -22.51 25.37
N LEU A 175 21.87 -22.09 25.16
CA LEU A 175 21.53 -20.90 24.37
C LEU A 175 22.12 -19.63 25.00
N ALA A 176 21.94 -19.43 26.31
CA ALA A 176 22.48 -18.28 27.03
C ALA A 176 24.01 -18.18 26.95
N ALA A 177 24.73 -19.27 27.23
CA ALA A 177 26.19 -19.31 27.18
C ALA A 177 26.76 -19.16 25.75
N ARG A 178 25.96 -19.42 24.71
CA ARG A 178 26.34 -19.20 23.30
C ARG A 178 26.09 -17.75 22.89
N ILE A 179 24.96 -17.16 23.25
CA ILE A 179 24.66 -15.73 23.01
C ILE A 179 25.75 -14.84 23.61
N GLU A 180 26.19 -15.13 24.83
CA GLU A 180 27.21 -14.36 25.54
C GLU A 180 28.57 -14.37 24.81
N ARG A 181 28.92 -15.49 24.17
CA ARG A 181 30.16 -15.65 23.38
C ARG A 181 30.13 -14.86 22.07
N VAL A 182 28.97 -14.81 21.40
CA VAL A 182 28.84 -14.06 20.16
C VAL A 182 28.81 -12.55 20.42
N ALA A 183 28.16 -12.12 21.51
CA ALA A 183 28.16 -10.72 21.95
C ALA A 183 29.59 -10.17 22.16
N GLN A 184 30.49 -10.95 22.79
CA GLN A 184 31.90 -10.55 22.95
C GLN A 184 32.64 -10.38 21.61
N THR A 185 32.31 -11.19 20.59
CA THR A 185 32.97 -11.15 19.28
C THR A 185 32.54 -9.94 18.45
N VAL A 186 31.25 -9.59 18.52
CA VAL A 186 30.70 -8.38 17.88
C VAL A 186 31.32 -7.12 18.48
N GLN A 187 31.46 -7.07 19.81
CA GLN A 187 32.05 -5.93 20.53
C GLN A 187 33.51 -5.67 20.15
N GLN A 188 34.27 -6.71 19.82
CA GLN A 188 35.65 -6.59 19.32
C GLN A 188 35.74 -6.12 17.86
N THR A 189 34.73 -6.44 17.05
CA THR A 189 34.71 -6.11 15.61
C THR A 189 34.31 -4.66 15.37
N LEU A 190 33.34 -4.15 16.15
CA LEU A 190 32.91 -2.75 16.13
C LEU A 190 33.98 -1.74 16.59
N ALA A 191 35.07 -2.21 17.20
CA ALA A 191 36.17 -1.36 17.67
C ALA A 191 37.21 -1.02 16.58
N ARG A 192 37.03 -1.45 15.32
CA ARG A 192 37.95 -1.17 14.21
C ARG A 192 37.45 -0.05 13.31
N VAL A 193 38.34 0.88 12.96
CA VAL A 193 38.05 2.04 12.08
C VAL A 193 38.22 1.63 10.61
N PRO A 194 37.25 1.93 9.71
CA PRO A 194 37.39 1.67 8.27
C PRO A 194 38.04 2.85 7.53
N GLU A 195 38.98 2.56 6.63
CA GLU A 195 39.62 3.49 5.70
C GLU A 195 39.11 3.20 4.28
N HIS A 196 38.29 4.07 3.65
CA HIS A 196 38.21 4.27 2.18
C HIS A 196 37.34 5.52 1.84
N PRO A 197 37.65 6.27 0.76
CA PRO A 197 36.92 7.48 0.36
C PRO A 197 35.77 7.19 -0.64
N PRO A 198 34.69 8.00 -0.67
CA PRO A 198 33.53 7.80 -1.55
C PRO A 198 33.71 8.41 -2.95
N VAL A 199 32.94 7.88 -3.90
CA VAL A 199 32.85 8.29 -5.31
C VAL A 199 31.58 9.12 -5.52
N LEU A 200 31.70 10.24 -6.25
CA LEU A 200 30.64 11.20 -6.58
C LEU A 200 30.02 10.92 -7.96
N TRP A 201 28.73 11.19 -8.11
CA TRP A 201 28.03 11.30 -9.41
C TRP A 201 27.22 12.61 -9.42
N ASP A 202 27.29 13.33 -10.55
CA ASP A 202 26.60 14.60 -10.80
C ASP A 202 25.19 14.38 -11.39
N ASP A 203 24.27 15.26 -11.01
CA ASP A 203 22.87 15.32 -11.45
C ASP A 203 22.66 16.61 -12.29
N ASP A 204 21.97 16.55 -13.42
CA ASP A 204 21.63 17.74 -14.21
C ASP A 204 20.28 17.64 -14.98
N SER A 205 19.47 18.71 -14.82
CA SER A 205 18.44 19.29 -15.71
C SER A 205 17.15 18.50 -16.01
N GLY A 206 15.95 19.09 -16.19
CA GLY A 206 15.52 20.49 -16.30
C GLY A 206 14.03 20.58 -16.76
N ASP A 207 13.42 21.75 -16.60
CA ASP A 207 11.99 22.06 -16.66
C ASP A 207 11.37 22.23 -18.08
N GLY A 208 10.04 22.08 -18.22
CA GLY A 208 9.26 22.61 -19.36
C GLY A 208 7.80 22.12 -19.47
N TYR A 209 6.84 23.06 -19.50
CA TYR A 209 5.37 22.87 -19.53
C TYR A 209 4.74 22.87 -20.94
N ASP A 210 3.51 22.30 -20.99
CA ASP A 210 2.35 22.53 -21.87
C ASP A 210 2.16 21.74 -23.19
N ASP A 211 1.25 20.74 -23.15
CA ASP A 211 0.11 20.61 -24.08
C ASP A 211 -1.02 19.78 -23.42
N LEU A 212 -2.29 20.20 -23.53
CA LEU A 212 -3.43 19.78 -22.66
C LEU A 212 -4.40 18.79 -23.32
N SER A 213 -3.95 17.99 -24.28
CA SER A 213 -4.72 16.83 -24.80
C SER A 213 -4.04 15.48 -24.56
N ASP A 214 -2.80 15.48 -24.07
CA ASP A 214 -2.05 14.34 -23.57
C ASP A 214 -1.67 14.66 -22.12
N GLY A 215 -2.40 14.14 -21.14
CA GLY A 215 -2.04 14.37 -19.74
C GLY A 215 -0.57 13.99 -19.53
N THR A 216 0.24 14.93 -19.04
CA THR A 216 1.62 14.65 -18.61
C THR A 216 1.56 13.55 -17.54
N GLU A 217 2.63 12.78 -17.41
CA GLU A 217 2.75 11.76 -16.36
C GLU A 217 2.41 12.35 -14.98
N ALA A 218 2.87 13.57 -14.69
CA ALA A 218 2.58 14.28 -13.46
C ALA A 218 1.07 14.57 -13.24
N GLN A 219 0.32 14.84 -14.31
CA GLN A 219 -1.13 15.05 -14.23
C GLN A 219 -1.89 13.76 -13.97
N TRP A 220 -1.49 12.66 -14.62
CA TRP A 220 -2.09 11.35 -14.36
C TRP A 220 -1.73 10.83 -12.98
N ASP A 221 -0.51 11.06 -12.51
CA ASP A 221 -0.12 10.77 -11.13
C ASP A 221 -0.92 11.62 -10.13
N ALA A 222 -1.13 12.91 -10.42
CA ALA A 222 -1.99 13.76 -9.59
C ALA A 222 -3.44 13.26 -9.56
N PHE A 223 -3.99 12.87 -10.71
CA PHE A 223 -5.33 12.29 -10.80
C PHE A 223 -5.41 10.95 -10.05
N PHE A 224 -4.41 10.09 -10.18
CA PHE A 224 -4.34 8.82 -9.45
C PHE A 224 -4.29 9.06 -7.93
N LYS A 225 -3.45 10.01 -7.48
CA LYS A 225 -3.40 10.44 -6.07
C LYS A 225 -4.77 10.96 -5.61
N GLU A 226 -5.44 11.77 -6.42
CA GLU A 226 -6.79 12.27 -6.13
C GLU A 226 -7.83 11.13 -6.02
N GLN A 227 -7.84 10.18 -6.97
CA GLN A 227 -8.72 9.02 -6.91
C GLN A 227 -8.42 8.16 -5.69
N ARG A 228 -7.14 7.99 -5.33
CA ARG A 228 -6.76 7.24 -4.13
C ARG A 228 -7.24 7.95 -2.86
N ARG A 229 -7.06 9.27 -2.74
CA ARG A 229 -7.66 10.06 -1.64
C ARG A 229 -9.16 9.83 -1.57
N LYS A 230 -9.85 9.89 -2.71
CA LYS A 230 -11.30 9.69 -2.78
C LYS A 230 -11.70 8.29 -2.31
N GLN A 231 -10.96 7.25 -2.68
CA GLN A 231 -11.18 5.89 -2.21
C GLN A 231 -10.96 5.77 -0.70
N GLU A 232 -9.87 6.34 -0.17
CA GLU A 232 -9.58 6.30 1.27
C GLU A 232 -10.62 7.09 2.07
N ARG A 233 -11.08 8.26 1.57
CA ARG A 233 -12.17 9.03 2.20
C ARG A 233 -13.50 8.29 2.16
N LEU A 234 -13.81 7.63 1.04
CA LEU A 234 -15.01 6.78 0.94
C LEU A 234 -14.94 5.63 1.94
N HIS A 235 -13.81 4.93 2.02
CA HIS A 235 -13.62 3.84 2.99
C HIS A 235 -13.75 4.33 4.43
N ARG A 236 -13.13 5.47 4.76
CA ARG A 236 -13.26 6.17 6.04
C ARG A 236 -14.72 6.46 6.37
N ALA A 237 -15.48 7.01 5.42
CA ALA A 237 -16.89 7.33 5.62
C ALA A 237 -17.76 6.08 5.81
N ILE A 238 -17.43 4.96 5.14
CA ILE A 238 -18.10 3.67 5.35
C ILE A 238 -17.85 3.17 6.77
N GLU A 239 -16.59 3.12 7.20
CA GLU A 239 -16.22 2.66 8.55
C GLU A 239 -16.88 3.51 9.64
N GLU A 240 -16.89 4.83 9.48
CA GLU A 240 -17.53 5.75 10.43
C GLU A 240 -19.04 5.56 10.53
N ARG A 241 -19.70 5.21 9.42
CA ARG A 241 -21.14 4.90 9.40
C ARG A 241 -21.44 3.53 10.00
N MET A 242 -20.67 2.52 9.66
CA MET A 242 -20.76 1.20 10.30
C MET A 242 -20.57 1.30 11.81
N ALA A 243 -19.63 2.13 12.28
CA ALA A 243 -19.41 2.40 13.69
C ALA A 243 -20.60 3.09 14.38
N ARG A 244 -21.42 3.85 13.64
CA ARG A 244 -22.68 4.45 14.14
C ARG A 244 -23.85 3.47 14.16
N GLY A 245 -23.65 2.25 13.65
CA GLY A 245 -24.66 1.20 13.61
C GLY A 245 -25.42 1.09 12.28
N ASP A 246 -25.01 1.84 11.24
CA ASP A 246 -25.55 1.66 9.89
C ASP A 246 -25.17 0.25 9.39
N ASP A 247 -26.06 -0.41 8.64
CA ASP A 247 -25.68 -1.64 7.95
C ASP A 247 -24.71 -1.36 6.80
N HIS A 248 -24.08 -2.40 6.24
CA HIS A 248 -23.05 -2.21 5.21
C HIS A 248 -23.57 -1.49 3.96
N HIS A 249 -24.84 -1.66 3.59
CA HIS A 249 -25.43 -1.02 2.41
C HIS A 249 -25.74 0.45 2.71
N GLU A 250 -26.35 0.74 3.86
CA GLU A 250 -26.64 2.09 4.32
C GLU A 250 -25.35 2.91 4.51
N ALA A 251 -24.31 2.28 5.08
CA ALA A 251 -23.00 2.88 5.27
C ALA A 251 -22.34 3.24 3.94
N PHE A 252 -22.41 2.33 2.94
CA PHE A 252 -21.87 2.55 1.61
C PHE A 252 -22.59 3.68 0.86
N ASP A 253 -23.92 3.65 0.81
CA ASP A 253 -24.71 4.69 0.15
C ASP A 253 -24.54 6.05 0.83
N GLY A 254 -24.50 6.03 2.17
CA GLY A 254 -24.26 7.20 2.98
C GLY A 254 -22.89 7.82 2.70
N ALA A 255 -21.84 7.01 2.68
CA ALA A 255 -20.47 7.44 2.39
C ALA A 255 -20.33 8.00 0.97
N MET A 256 -21.00 7.39 -0.01
CA MET A 256 -21.03 7.92 -1.37
C MET A 256 -21.73 9.29 -1.47
N ARG A 257 -22.78 9.54 -0.67
CA ARG A 257 -23.39 10.88 -0.58
C ARG A 257 -22.47 11.88 0.11
N ASP A 258 -21.85 11.49 1.23
CA ASP A 258 -20.94 12.36 1.98
C ASP A 258 -19.74 12.82 1.12
N GLU A 259 -19.24 11.95 0.23
CA GLU A 259 -18.17 12.26 -0.74
C GLU A 259 -18.67 12.93 -2.04
N GLY A 260 -19.96 13.24 -2.15
CA GLY A 260 -20.57 13.87 -3.33
C GLY A 260 -20.50 13.01 -4.60
N LEU A 261 -20.45 11.68 -4.45
CA LEU A 261 -20.47 10.72 -5.57
C LEU A 261 -21.88 10.48 -6.11
N ILE A 262 -22.89 10.54 -5.25
CA ILE A 262 -24.31 10.37 -5.61
C ILE A 262 -25.08 11.62 -5.17
N ASP A 263 -24.88 12.76 -5.82
CA ASP A 263 -25.78 13.91 -5.67
C ASP A 263 -25.87 14.73 -6.96
N LEU A 264 -26.80 14.35 -7.84
CA LEU A 264 -27.58 15.33 -8.59
C LEU A 264 -28.94 15.47 -7.89
N PRO A 265 -29.32 16.69 -7.44
CA PRO A 265 -30.57 16.88 -6.72
C PRO A 265 -31.77 16.57 -7.63
N GLY A 266 -32.53 15.54 -7.25
CA GLY A 266 -33.73 15.09 -7.96
C GLY A 266 -33.59 13.75 -8.70
N GLU A 267 -32.41 13.12 -8.67
CA GLU A 267 -32.26 11.76 -9.19
C GLU A 267 -32.67 10.72 -8.12
N PRO A 268 -33.53 9.73 -8.48
CA PRO A 268 -33.83 8.61 -7.60
C PRO A 268 -32.53 7.93 -7.16
N SER A 269 -32.46 7.43 -5.91
CA SER A 269 -31.22 6.79 -5.45
C SER A 269 -30.85 5.64 -6.38
N LEU A 270 -29.56 5.31 -6.54
CA LEU A 270 -29.16 4.14 -7.33
C LEU A 270 -29.90 2.87 -6.89
N SER A 271 -30.27 2.76 -5.61
CA SER A 271 -31.10 1.68 -5.10
C SER A 271 -32.57 1.79 -5.56
N ASP A 272 -33.13 2.99 -5.68
CA ASP A 272 -34.48 3.23 -6.21
C ASP A 272 -34.51 2.99 -7.72
N VAL A 273 -33.49 3.42 -8.46
CA VAL A 273 -33.34 3.15 -9.90
C VAL A 273 -33.11 1.67 -10.13
N ALA A 274 -32.22 1.02 -9.39
CA ALA A 274 -31.98 -0.41 -9.52
C ALA A 274 -33.22 -1.22 -9.15
N ARG A 275 -33.98 -0.80 -8.13
CA ARG A 275 -35.25 -1.42 -7.74
C ARG A 275 -36.37 -1.12 -8.72
N GLU A 276 -36.46 0.07 -9.29
CA GLU A 276 -37.44 0.42 -10.33
C GLU A 276 -37.10 -0.30 -11.65
N ILE A 277 -35.82 -0.47 -11.99
CA ILE A 277 -35.36 -1.30 -13.10
C ILE A 277 -35.63 -2.78 -12.80
N LEU A 278 -35.34 -3.28 -11.59
CA LEU A 278 -35.63 -4.66 -11.23
C LEU A 278 -37.13 -4.94 -11.17
N GLU A 279 -37.95 -4.03 -10.64
CA GLU A 279 -39.42 -4.16 -10.64
C GLU A 279 -39.98 -4.04 -12.06
N ALA A 280 -39.46 -3.12 -12.89
CA ALA A 280 -39.84 -3.02 -14.31
C ALA A 280 -39.39 -4.25 -15.11
N CYS A 281 -38.22 -4.80 -14.81
CA CYS A 281 -37.72 -6.01 -15.45
C CYS A 281 -38.42 -7.26 -14.90
N GLU A 282 -38.81 -7.33 -13.63
CA GLU A 282 -39.58 -8.45 -13.07
C GLU A 282 -41.00 -8.48 -13.66
N ASP A 283 -41.62 -7.31 -13.88
CA ASP A 283 -42.90 -7.19 -14.58
C ASP A 283 -42.78 -7.49 -16.11
N GLU A 284 -41.59 -7.33 -16.71
CA GLU A 284 -41.31 -7.69 -18.12
C GLU A 284 -40.76 -9.12 -18.33
N LEU A 285 -40.16 -9.76 -17.31
CA LEU A 285 -39.54 -11.09 -17.42
C LEU A 285 -40.57 -12.24 -17.34
N ASP A 286 -41.75 -12.01 -16.75
CA ASP A 286 -42.84 -13.00 -16.70
C ASP A 286 -43.73 -12.99 -17.97
N GLU A 287 -43.54 -12.06 -18.91
CA GLU A 287 -44.24 -11.97 -20.21
C GLU A 287 -43.29 -11.97 -21.44
N LEU A 288 -42.19 -12.75 -21.40
CA LEU A 288 -41.36 -13.03 -22.58
C LEU A 288 -42.04 -13.96 -23.61
N ASP A 289 -43.25 -13.61 -24.03
CA ASP A 289 -43.77 -13.90 -25.37
C ASP A 289 -43.88 -12.51 -26.04
N GLU A 290 -42.76 -11.96 -26.52
CA GLU A 290 -42.70 -10.60 -27.08
C GLU A 290 -43.31 -10.55 -28.50
N PRO A 291 -44.57 -10.12 -28.71
CA PRO A 291 -45.20 -10.12 -30.04
C PRO A 291 -44.56 -9.14 -31.02
N TRP A 292 -43.74 -8.19 -30.54
CA TRP A 292 -43.00 -7.29 -31.40
C TRP A 292 -41.83 -8.00 -32.13
N ARG A 293 -41.28 -9.08 -31.57
CA ARG A 293 -40.28 -9.93 -32.26
C ARG A 293 -40.86 -10.59 -33.52
N GLU A 294 -42.14 -10.94 -33.51
CA GLU A 294 -42.83 -11.49 -34.70
C GLU A 294 -43.06 -10.46 -35.80
N SER A 295 -43.02 -9.16 -35.45
CA SER A 295 -43.19 -8.06 -36.41
C SER A 295 -41.87 -7.58 -37.04
N LEU A 296 -40.72 -8.08 -36.58
CA LEU A 296 -39.43 -7.81 -37.18
C LEU A 296 -39.18 -8.75 -38.38
N PRO A 297 -38.54 -8.27 -39.47
CA PRO A 297 -38.14 -9.11 -40.59
C PRO A 297 -37.25 -10.27 -40.12
N ASP A 298 -37.43 -11.47 -40.70
CA ASP A 298 -36.70 -12.70 -40.31
C ASP A 298 -35.17 -12.51 -40.25
N ALA A 299 -34.60 -11.61 -41.06
CA ALA A 299 -33.17 -11.30 -41.07
C ALA A 299 -32.63 -10.60 -39.81
N ILE A 300 -33.50 -10.02 -38.98
CA ILE A 300 -33.15 -9.42 -37.68
C ILE A 300 -33.43 -10.40 -36.55
N ARG A 301 -34.49 -11.21 -36.69
CA ARG A 301 -34.91 -12.19 -35.67
C ARG A 301 -33.89 -13.32 -35.48
N ASP A 302 -33.18 -13.69 -36.55
CA ASP A 302 -32.18 -14.77 -36.52
C ASP A 302 -30.73 -14.26 -36.33
N ALA A 303 -30.51 -12.94 -36.15
CA ALA A 303 -29.18 -12.34 -36.11
C ALA A 303 -28.60 -12.15 -34.69
N ASP A 304 -29.42 -12.15 -33.64
CA ASP A 304 -29.02 -11.64 -32.32
C ASP A 304 -28.60 -12.71 -31.28
N GLU A 305 -28.66 -14.02 -31.60
CA GLU A 305 -28.10 -15.05 -30.70
C GLU A 305 -26.69 -15.52 -31.10
N GLU A 306 -26.25 -15.30 -32.34
CA GLU A 306 -24.88 -15.66 -32.79
C GLU A 306 -23.94 -14.43 -32.93
N ALA A 307 -24.46 -13.20 -32.99
CA ALA A 307 -23.64 -12.00 -33.22
C ALA A 307 -23.17 -11.25 -31.95
N LEU A 308 -23.68 -11.61 -30.77
CA LEU A 308 -23.21 -11.05 -29.49
C LEU A 308 -22.04 -11.83 -28.88
N ASP A 309 -21.67 -12.97 -29.46
CA ASP A 309 -20.52 -13.78 -29.05
C ASP A 309 -19.24 -13.52 -29.90
N ASP A 310 -19.38 -12.92 -31.09
CA ASP A 310 -18.30 -12.82 -32.10
C ASP A 310 -17.42 -11.55 -31.98
N GLY A 311 -17.61 -10.75 -30.91
CA GLY A 311 -16.90 -9.46 -30.74
C GLY A 311 -15.87 -9.42 -29.61
N CYS A 312 -15.80 -10.45 -28.76
CA CYS A 312 -14.89 -10.50 -27.61
C CYS A 312 -13.70 -11.45 -27.80
N ASP A 313 -13.52 -11.98 -29.01
CA ASP A 313 -12.38 -12.84 -29.38
C ASP A 313 -11.14 -12.02 -29.80
N ASP A 314 -11.06 -10.76 -29.36
CA ASP A 314 -9.80 -10.03 -29.36
C ASP A 314 -8.87 -10.73 -28.35
N GLU A 315 -7.97 -11.57 -28.89
CA GLU A 315 -6.90 -12.24 -28.16
C GLU A 315 -6.28 -11.28 -27.12
N ARG A 316 -6.54 -11.57 -25.84
CA ARG A 316 -6.10 -10.73 -24.73
C ARG A 316 -4.58 -10.62 -24.74
N HIS A 317 -4.08 -9.50 -24.22
CA HIS A 317 -2.63 -9.34 -24.12
C HIS A 317 -2.04 -10.49 -23.26
N PRO A 318 -0.95 -11.16 -23.68
CA PRO A 318 -0.38 -12.32 -22.95
C PRO A 318 0.02 -12.02 -21.50
N MET A 319 0.31 -10.76 -21.17
CA MET A 319 0.56 -10.33 -19.78
C MET A 319 -0.74 -10.27 -18.95
N ILE A 320 -1.85 -9.83 -19.53
CA ILE A 320 -3.15 -9.79 -18.86
C ILE A 320 -3.60 -11.22 -18.55
N GLU A 321 -3.46 -12.14 -19.51
CA GLU A 321 -3.80 -13.56 -19.31
C GLU A 321 -3.00 -14.17 -18.16
N ARG A 322 -1.67 -14.01 -18.17
CA ARG A 322 -0.83 -14.53 -17.07
C ARG A 322 -1.12 -13.88 -15.72
N ALA A 323 -1.42 -12.59 -15.68
CA ALA A 323 -1.80 -11.92 -14.44
C ALA A 323 -3.17 -12.41 -13.92
N MET A 324 -4.10 -12.71 -14.83
CA MET A 324 -5.40 -13.29 -14.51
C MET A 324 -5.25 -14.73 -14.00
N ASP A 325 -4.43 -15.56 -14.66
CA ASP A 325 -4.10 -16.92 -14.22
C ASP A 325 -3.47 -16.91 -12.82
N LEU A 326 -2.53 -15.98 -12.57
CA LEU A 326 -2.00 -15.77 -11.23
C LEU A 326 -3.10 -15.44 -10.23
N HIS A 327 -4.03 -14.55 -10.58
CA HIS A 327 -5.12 -14.15 -9.67
C HIS A 327 -6.07 -15.31 -9.36
N VAL A 328 -6.43 -16.12 -10.36
CA VAL A 328 -7.21 -17.36 -10.20
C VAL A 328 -6.46 -18.34 -9.30
N ARG A 329 -5.15 -18.52 -9.54
CA ARG A 329 -4.31 -19.40 -8.72
C ARG A 329 -4.29 -18.96 -7.25
N LEU A 330 -4.22 -17.67 -6.99
CA LEU A 330 -4.28 -17.13 -5.64
C LEU A 330 -5.66 -17.34 -4.99
N PHE A 331 -6.77 -17.24 -5.75
CA PHE A 331 -8.10 -17.60 -5.24
C PHE A 331 -8.23 -19.08 -4.86
N ASP A 332 -7.63 -19.98 -5.65
CA ASP A 332 -7.60 -21.41 -5.32
C ASP A 332 -6.84 -21.66 -4.01
N ILE A 333 -5.70 -20.99 -3.84
CA ILE A 333 -4.90 -21.05 -2.60
C ILE A 333 -5.71 -20.45 -1.43
N ALA A 334 -6.38 -19.31 -1.63
CA ALA A 334 -7.22 -18.69 -0.62
C ALA A 334 -8.33 -19.65 -0.14
N THR A 335 -8.96 -20.33 -1.09
CA THR A 335 -10.02 -21.31 -0.83
C THR A 335 -9.48 -22.51 -0.07
N ALA A 336 -8.26 -22.98 -0.40
CA ALA A 336 -7.61 -24.09 0.30
C ALA A 336 -7.19 -23.73 1.74
N ILE A 337 -6.72 -22.51 1.96
CA ILE A 337 -6.31 -22.00 3.28
C ILE A 337 -7.55 -21.70 4.15
N GLY A 338 -8.66 -21.27 3.55
CA GLY A 338 -9.92 -20.98 4.24
C GLY A 338 -9.76 -19.87 5.28
N GLN A 339 -10.22 -20.11 6.51
CA GLN A 339 -10.18 -19.13 7.61
C GLN A 339 -8.75 -18.80 8.11
N GLN A 340 -7.72 -19.49 7.63
CA GLN A 340 -6.33 -19.20 8.00
C GLN A 340 -5.72 -18.05 7.19
N ALA A 341 -6.47 -17.44 6.26
CA ALA A 341 -6.01 -16.29 5.51
C ALA A 341 -5.74 -15.10 6.46
N ASN A 342 -4.47 -14.72 6.58
CA ASN A 342 -4.03 -13.59 7.39
C ASN A 342 -3.95 -12.30 6.55
N GLU A 343 -3.62 -11.18 7.20
CA GLU A 343 -3.48 -9.87 6.54
C GLU A 343 -2.44 -9.90 5.41
N ASN A 344 -1.36 -10.68 5.55
CA ASN A 344 -0.35 -10.84 4.50
C ASN A 344 -0.95 -11.43 3.22
N PHE A 345 -1.88 -12.39 3.36
CA PHE A 345 -2.56 -12.99 2.22
C PHE A 345 -3.51 -12.00 1.54
N GLN A 346 -4.22 -11.18 2.32
CA GLN A 346 -5.05 -10.10 1.78
C GLN A 346 -4.19 -9.07 1.02
N CYS A 347 -3.02 -8.72 1.55
CA CYS A 347 -2.06 -7.84 0.88
C CYS A 347 -1.53 -8.44 -0.43
N LEU A 348 -1.25 -9.76 -0.45
CA LEU A 348 -0.89 -10.48 -1.68
C LEU A 348 -2.00 -10.39 -2.74
N MET A 349 -3.24 -10.66 -2.35
CA MET A 349 -4.41 -10.56 -3.25
C MET A 349 -4.60 -9.13 -3.76
N GLY A 350 -4.45 -8.13 -2.89
CA GLY A 350 -4.52 -6.72 -3.24
C GLY A 350 -3.43 -6.33 -4.24
N GLY A 351 -2.18 -6.71 -3.99
CA GLY A 351 -1.05 -6.45 -4.90
C GLY A 351 -1.24 -7.11 -6.28
N ALA A 352 -1.69 -8.37 -6.31
CA ALA A 352 -2.00 -9.07 -7.56
C ALA A 352 -3.17 -8.42 -8.32
N GLY A 353 -4.21 -7.96 -7.60
CA GLY A 353 -5.33 -7.22 -8.17
C GLY A 353 -4.92 -5.86 -8.75
N GLU A 354 -4.05 -5.11 -8.05
CA GLU A 354 -3.47 -3.87 -8.59
C GLU A 354 -2.63 -4.13 -9.85
N MET A 355 -1.86 -5.22 -9.86
CA MET A 355 -1.08 -5.65 -11.01
C MET A 355 -1.98 -5.94 -12.23
N LEU A 356 -3.00 -6.79 -12.05
CA LEU A 356 -3.96 -7.15 -13.10
C LEU A 356 -4.76 -5.94 -13.60
N GLY A 357 -5.22 -5.09 -12.68
CA GLY A 357 -5.98 -3.88 -13.01
C GLY A 357 -5.14 -2.89 -13.82
N GLY A 358 -3.89 -2.66 -13.42
CA GLY A 358 -2.95 -1.80 -14.16
C GLY A 358 -2.65 -2.34 -15.56
N LEU A 359 -2.42 -3.65 -15.71
CA LEU A 359 -2.22 -4.28 -17.02
C LEU A 359 -3.46 -4.18 -17.91
N SER A 360 -4.63 -4.48 -17.36
CA SER A 360 -5.89 -4.42 -18.09
C SER A 360 -6.15 -3.01 -18.61
N GLN A 361 -5.87 -1.98 -17.81
CA GLN A 361 -6.05 -0.59 -18.23
C GLN A 361 -4.98 -0.13 -19.23
N ALA A 362 -3.73 -0.59 -19.08
CA ALA A 362 -2.65 -0.21 -19.99
C ALA A 362 -2.71 -0.92 -21.35
N LEU A 363 -3.14 -2.20 -21.38
CA LEU A 363 -2.96 -3.10 -22.52
C LEU A 363 -4.28 -3.70 -23.05
N GLY A 364 -5.42 -3.37 -22.44
CA GLY A 364 -6.70 -4.04 -22.69
C GLY A 364 -7.44 -3.65 -23.98
N GLY A 365 -7.03 -2.60 -24.68
CA GLY A 365 -7.71 -2.14 -25.90
C GLY A 365 -6.81 -2.15 -27.13
N ARG A 366 -6.89 -3.18 -27.98
CA ARG A 366 -6.18 -3.17 -29.29
C ARG A 366 -6.68 -2.04 -30.20
N ASN A 367 -7.96 -1.67 -30.06
CA ASN A 367 -8.61 -0.63 -30.87
C ASN A 367 -8.64 0.74 -30.18
N TYR A 368 -8.09 0.86 -28.96
CA TYR A 368 -8.07 2.10 -28.20
C TYR A 368 -6.62 2.48 -27.92
N GLU A 369 -6.10 3.45 -28.68
CA GLU A 369 -4.82 4.07 -28.36
C GLU A 369 -4.97 4.84 -27.04
N LEU A 370 -4.53 4.24 -25.94
CA LEU A 370 -4.46 4.93 -24.66
C LEU A 370 -3.48 6.11 -24.79
N PRO A 371 -3.81 7.28 -24.20
CA PRO A 371 -2.83 8.34 -24.04
C PRO A 371 -1.56 7.78 -23.39
N SER A 372 -0.41 8.03 -24.02
CA SER A 372 0.88 7.44 -23.60
C SER A 372 1.19 7.67 -22.12
N GLY A 373 0.78 8.82 -21.58
CA GLY A 373 0.91 9.15 -20.16
C GLY A 373 0.09 8.24 -19.26
N LEU A 374 -1.16 7.94 -19.64
CA LEU A 374 -2.03 7.04 -18.88
C LEU A 374 -1.49 5.61 -18.90
N GLY A 375 -1.06 5.11 -20.06
CA GLY A 375 -0.44 3.79 -20.18
C GLY A 375 0.77 3.63 -19.26
N LEU A 376 1.65 4.65 -19.21
CA LEU A 376 2.81 4.68 -18.34
C LEU A 376 2.43 4.61 -16.84
N VAL A 377 1.45 5.41 -16.40
CA VAL A 377 0.98 5.40 -15.00
C VAL A 377 0.38 4.04 -14.64
N GLN A 378 -0.42 3.44 -15.52
CA GLN A 378 -1.03 2.14 -15.24
C GLN A 378 -0.01 0.99 -15.21
N LEU A 379 1.02 1.02 -16.04
CA LEU A 379 2.13 0.05 -15.96
C LEU A 379 2.96 0.25 -14.69
N LYS A 380 3.23 1.49 -14.26
CA LYS A 380 3.89 1.75 -12.96
C LYS A 380 3.07 1.25 -11.78
N ARG A 381 1.76 1.49 -11.80
CA ARG A 381 0.82 0.93 -10.82
C ARG A 381 0.90 -0.59 -10.81
N SER A 382 0.93 -1.20 -11.99
CA SER A 382 1.02 -2.65 -12.11
C SER A 382 2.32 -3.20 -11.50
N LEU A 383 3.44 -2.55 -11.79
CA LEU A 383 4.76 -2.89 -11.24
C LEU A 383 4.79 -2.79 -9.71
N ARG A 384 4.16 -1.76 -9.15
CA ARG A 384 4.01 -1.59 -7.70
C ARG A 384 3.17 -2.73 -7.10
N GLY A 385 2.03 -3.06 -7.72
CA GLY A 385 1.22 -4.22 -7.31
C GLY A 385 2.03 -5.53 -7.32
N ALA A 386 2.85 -5.73 -8.35
CA ALA A 386 3.76 -6.87 -8.45
C ALA A 386 4.80 -6.90 -7.32
N ALA A 387 5.39 -5.75 -6.98
CA ALA A 387 6.37 -5.64 -5.88
C ALA A 387 5.75 -6.00 -4.52
N PHE A 388 4.53 -5.51 -4.24
CA PHE A 388 3.81 -5.87 -3.02
C PHE A 388 3.43 -7.35 -2.98
N ALA A 389 2.89 -7.88 -4.07
CA ALA A 389 2.59 -9.30 -4.19
C ALA A 389 3.84 -10.15 -3.93
N PHE A 390 4.98 -9.79 -4.55
CA PHE A 390 6.24 -10.49 -4.35
C PHE A 390 6.73 -10.44 -2.89
N GLY A 391 6.66 -9.27 -2.25
CA GLY A 391 7.06 -9.10 -0.85
C GLY A 391 6.25 -9.96 0.12
N MET A 392 4.94 -10.12 -0.14
CA MET A 392 4.04 -10.89 0.71
C MET A 392 4.22 -12.41 0.61
N LEU A 393 4.89 -12.94 -0.43
CA LEU A 393 5.15 -14.37 -0.53
C LEU A 393 6.04 -14.89 0.61
N PHE A 394 7.00 -14.08 1.09
CA PHE A 394 7.96 -14.48 2.12
C PHE A 394 7.34 -14.73 3.50
N PRO A 395 6.55 -13.82 4.09
CA PRO A 395 5.88 -14.08 5.36
C PRO A 395 4.89 -15.24 5.24
N LEU A 396 4.14 -15.35 4.13
CA LEU A 396 3.22 -16.47 3.91
C LEU A 396 3.94 -17.82 3.85
N ARG A 397 5.15 -17.85 3.26
CA ARG A 397 6.00 -19.05 3.25
C ARG A 397 6.53 -19.37 4.66
N ALA A 398 6.91 -18.36 5.43
CA ALA A 398 7.38 -18.51 6.81
C ALA A 398 6.27 -19.03 7.74
N ASP A 399 5.04 -18.57 7.52
CA ASP A 399 3.84 -19.00 8.26
C ASP A 399 3.37 -20.41 7.87
N GLY A 400 3.99 -21.03 6.86
CA GLY A 400 3.63 -22.35 6.37
C GLY A 400 2.33 -22.38 5.54
N LEU A 401 1.81 -21.22 5.15
CA LEU A 401 0.61 -21.09 4.32
C LEU A 401 0.87 -21.42 2.84
N LEU A 402 2.13 -21.32 2.40
CA LEU A 402 2.56 -21.75 1.06
C LEU A 402 3.50 -22.95 1.16
N THR A 403 3.24 -23.97 0.33
CA THR A 403 4.22 -25.04 0.11
C THR A 403 5.48 -24.49 -0.59
N PRO A 404 6.65 -25.17 -0.48
CA PRO A 404 7.85 -24.74 -1.21
C PRO A 404 7.63 -24.58 -2.72
N ALA A 405 6.87 -25.50 -3.32
CA ALA A 405 6.59 -25.50 -4.74
C ALA A 405 5.69 -24.32 -5.16
N GLU A 406 4.62 -24.05 -4.40
CA GLU A 406 3.75 -22.89 -4.64
C GLU A 406 4.50 -21.57 -4.50
N PHE A 407 5.37 -21.46 -3.48
CA PHE A 407 6.18 -20.26 -3.29
C PHE A 407 7.12 -20.01 -4.48
N GLU A 408 7.79 -21.06 -4.98
CA GLU A 408 8.70 -20.95 -6.13
C GLU A 408 7.93 -20.59 -7.42
N GLU A 409 6.82 -21.29 -7.70
CA GLU A 409 5.91 -21.02 -8.83
C GLU A 409 5.41 -19.56 -8.84
N LEU A 410 4.92 -19.08 -7.69
CA LEU A 410 4.41 -17.70 -7.56
C LEU A 410 5.55 -16.67 -7.70
N CYS A 411 6.73 -16.95 -7.13
CA CYS A 411 7.89 -16.07 -7.29
C CYS A 411 8.32 -15.94 -8.75
N GLU A 412 8.39 -17.07 -9.48
CA GLU A 412 8.76 -17.08 -10.90
C GLU A 412 7.73 -16.35 -11.75
N THR A 413 6.44 -16.61 -11.51
CA THR A 413 5.34 -15.96 -12.24
C THR A 413 5.35 -14.44 -12.06
N ILE A 414 5.46 -13.96 -10.81
CA ILE A 414 5.49 -12.52 -10.52
C ILE A 414 6.75 -11.87 -11.10
N LYS A 415 7.93 -12.49 -10.99
CA LYS A 415 9.16 -11.95 -11.58
C LYS A 415 9.08 -11.86 -13.10
N SER A 416 8.56 -12.88 -13.76
CA SER A 416 8.37 -12.85 -15.22
C SER A 416 7.42 -11.73 -15.62
N LEU A 417 6.31 -11.53 -14.92
CA LEU A 417 5.41 -10.40 -15.17
C LEU A 417 6.09 -9.05 -14.93
N GLN A 418 6.92 -8.91 -13.88
CA GLN A 418 7.69 -7.70 -13.63
C GLN A 418 8.65 -7.38 -14.77
N ASP A 419 9.42 -8.37 -15.25
CA ASP A 419 10.35 -8.20 -16.35
C ASP A 419 9.64 -7.75 -17.63
N ASP A 420 8.47 -8.33 -17.92
CA ASP A 420 7.66 -7.94 -19.08
C ASP A 420 7.05 -6.53 -18.92
N ILE A 421 6.64 -6.14 -17.71
CA ILE A 421 6.18 -4.77 -17.42
C ILE A 421 7.32 -3.77 -17.62
N TYR A 422 8.54 -4.10 -17.20
CA TYR A 422 9.71 -3.24 -17.43
C TYR A 422 10.03 -3.10 -18.92
N ALA A 423 9.96 -4.18 -19.68
CA ALA A 423 10.15 -4.14 -21.12
C ALA A 423 9.11 -3.23 -21.79
N GLU A 424 7.85 -3.32 -21.40
CA GLU A 424 6.78 -2.49 -21.95
C GLU A 424 6.91 -1.02 -21.56
N LEU A 425 7.32 -0.74 -20.31
CA LEU A 425 7.67 0.62 -19.88
C LEU A 425 8.83 1.20 -20.69
N ALA A 426 9.84 0.40 -21.03
CA ALA A 426 10.95 0.83 -21.89
C ALA A 426 10.47 1.13 -23.31
N ASN A 427 9.64 0.27 -23.89
CA ASN A 427 9.04 0.47 -25.21
C ASN A 427 8.23 1.78 -25.28
N LEU A 428 7.39 2.06 -24.27
CA LEU A 428 6.62 3.30 -24.21
C LEU A 428 7.48 4.56 -24.09
N ARG A 429 8.63 4.47 -23.42
CA ARG A 429 9.58 5.58 -23.31
C ARG A 429 10.30 5.83 -24.63
N GLU A 430 10.78 4.78 -25.28
CA GLU A 430 11.42 4.88 -26.60
C GLU A 430 10.44 5.46 -27.63
N ALA A 431 9.17 5.03 -27.60
CA ALA A 431 8.12 5.54 -28.48
C ALA A 431 7.78 7.03 -28.26
N ARG A 432 8.11 7.60 -27.10
CA ARG A 432 7.94 9.04 -26.81
C ARG A 432 9.12 9.89 -27.27
N GLU A 433 10.30 9.30 -27.35
CA GLU A 433 11.53 10.01 -27.75
C GLU A 433 11.74 10.07 -29.26
N GLY A 434 11.13 9.13 -30.01
CA GLY A 434 11.18 9.04 -31.48
C GLY A 434 10.04 9.77 -32.17
#